data_AF-I5BQ48-F1
#
_entry.id   AF-I5BQ48-F1
#
_cell.length_a   1.000
_cell.length_b   1.000
_cell.length_c   1.000
_cell.angle_alpha   90.00
_cell.angle_beta   90.00
_cell.angle_gamma   90.00
#
_symmetry.space_group_name_H-M   'P 1'
#
loop_
_entity.id
_entity.type
_entity.pdbx_description
1 polymer ?
#
loop_
_entity_poly.entity_id
_entity_poly.type
_entity_poly.pdbx_seq_one_letter_code
_entity_poly.pdbx_strand_id
1 'polypeptide(L)'
;MNSNGVDVTVETLANLAIMKQSTTARAVAGENLAYTITVTNNGPSDAQEVVVTDPIPMGTTFVSADMGGMLENGIVTWNVGTSQRARQ
;
A
#
# COMPACT_ATOMS: atom_id res chain seq x y z
N MET A 1 10.16 46.60 13.90
CA MET A 1 9.51 45.55 13.08
C MET A 1 10.59 44.54 12.74
N ASN A 2 10.50 43.29 13.21
CA ASN A 2 11.40 42.21 12.78
C ASN A 2 10.56 40.96 12.48
N SER A 3 9.96 40.91 11.30
CA SER A 3 9.38 39.68 10.79
C SER A 3 10.51 38.77 10.32
N ASN A 4 10.96 37.85 11.18
CA ASN A 4 11.68 36.66 10.74
C ASN A 4 10.64 35.74 10.09
N GLY A 5 10.43 35.92 8.80
CA GLY A 5 9.66 34.97 8.00
C GLY A 5 10.42 33.66 7.97
N VAL A 6 9.92 32.66 8.70
CA VAL A 6 10.31 31.28 8.47
C VAL A 6 9.59 30.86 7.20
N ASP A 7 10.33 30.75 6.09
CA ASP A 7 9.82 30.09 4.90
C ASP A 7 9.65 28.60 5.22
N VAL A 8 8.43 28.21 5.57
CA VAL A 8 8.04 26.81 5.59
C VAL A 8 7.72 26.45 4.15
N THR A 9 8.71 25.95 3.42
CA THR A 9 8.46 25.26 2.14
C THR A 9 7.64 24.01 2.44
N VAL A 10 6.33 24.10 2.24
CA VAL A 10 5.45 22.93 2.26
C VAL A 10 5.77 22.11 1.00
N GLU A 11 6.72 21.20 1.10
CA GLU A 11 6.96 20.23 0.04
C GLU A 11 5.76 19.28 -0.02
N THR A 12 4.93 19.43 -1.05
CA THR A 12 3.77 18.59 -1.29
C THR A 12 4.21 17.26 -1.93
N LEU A 13 4.97 16.48 -1.18
CA LEU A 13 5.47 15.18 -1.62
C LEU A 13 4.78 14.09 -0.81
N ALA A 14 3.86 13.36 -1.44
CA ALA A 14 3.45 12.05 -0.94
C ALA A 14 4.57 11.05 -1.29
N ASN A 15 5.19 10.44 -0.29
CA ASN A 15 6.27 9.48 -0.50
C ASN A 15 5.78 8.08 -0.10
N LEU A 16 5.14 7.40 -1.04
CA LEU A 16 4.58 6.07 -0.81
C LEU A 16 5.66 4.99 -0.91
N ALA A 17 5.76 4.17 0.13
CA ALA A 17 6.50 2.93 0.15
C ALA A 17 5.52 1.75 0.25
N ILE A 18 5.78 0.70 -0.53
CA ILE A 18 5.02 -0.54 -0.50
C ILE A 18 5.94 -1.71 -0.18
N MET A 19 5.53 -2.57 0.75
CA MET A 19 6.27 -3.77 1.14
C MET A 19 5.33 -4.96 1.12
N LYS A 20 5.69 -6.02 0.39
CA LYS A 20 4.97 -7.29 0.37
C LYS A 20 5.81 -8.35 1.05
N GLN A 21 5.26 -9.03 2.05
CA GLN A 21 5.90 -10.14 2.73
C GLN A 21 4.99 -11.36 2.70
N SER A 22 5.53 -12.52 2.39
CA SER A 22 4.80 -13.77 2.63
C SER A 22 4.93 -14.14 4.09
N THR A 23 3.83 -14.58 4.70
CA THR A 23 3.84 -15.13 6.06
C THR A 23 4.41 -16.55 6.08
N THR A 24 4.42 -17.24 4.93
CA THR A 24 4.93 -18.61 4.80
C THR A 24 6.21 -18.62 3.97
N ALA A 25 7.31 -19.12 4.54
CA ALA A 25 8.60 -19.20 3.84
C ALA A 25 8.61 -20.25 2.70
N ARG A 26 7.63 -21.18 2.69
CA ARG A 26 7.51 -22.25 1.70
C ARG A 26 6.05 -22.53 1.40
N ALA A 27 5.66 -22.38 0.13
CA ALA A 27 4.38 -22.87 -0.36
C ALA A 27 4.48 -24.36 -0.68
N VAL A 28 3.64 -25.20 -0.09
CA VAL A 28 3.40 -26.55 -0.61
C VAL A 28 2.22 -26.49 -1.58
N ALA A 29 2.29 -27.21 -2.70
CA ALA A 29 1.19 -27.26 -3.65
C ALA A 29 -0.08 -27.77 -2.97
N GLY A 30 -1.17 -27.00 -3.07
CA GLY A 30 -2.44 -27.27 -2.39
C GLY A 30 -2.64 -26.52 -1.06
N GLU A 31 -1.60 -25.87 -0.53
CA GLU A 31 -1.72 -25.01 0.65
C GLU A 31 -1.99 -23.54 0.28
N ASN A 32 -2.57 -22.79 1.21
CA ASN A 32 -2.79 -21.37 1.04
C ASN A 32 -1.51 -20.58 1.28
N LEU A 33 -1.21 -19.67 0.34
CA LEU A 33 -0.16 -18.67 0.49
C LEU A 33 -0.77 -17.37 0.99
N ALA A 34 -0.39 -16.97 2.21
CA ALA A 34 -0.78 -15.69 2.75
C ALA A 34 0.35 -14.66 2.54
N TYR A 35 -0.07 -13.45 2.15
CA TYR A 35 0.80 -12.30 1.97
C TYR A 35 0.25 -11.12 2.76
N THR A 36 1.14 -10.35 3.34
CA THR A 36 0.84 -9.06 3.94
C THR A 36 1.46 -7.98 3.07
N ILE A 37 0.62 -7.06 2.57
CA ILE A 37 1.05 -5.87 1.83
C ILE A 37 0.87 -4.67 2.75
N THR A 38 1.97 -3.98 3.03
CA THR A 38 2.00 -2.77 3.84
C THR A 38 2.27 -1.58 2.93
N VAL A 39 1.39 -0.58 2.96
CA VAL A 39 1.59 0.72 2.30
C VAL A 39 1.85 1.77 3.36
N THR A 40 2.88 2.58 3.15
CA THR A 40 3.31 3.62 4.09
C THR A 40 3.54 4.92 3.34
N ASN A 41 2.92 6.00 3.78
CA ASN A 41 3.22 7.35 3.29
C ASN A 41 4.25 8.01 4.21
N ASN A 42 5.50 8.06 3.76
CA ASN A 42 6.63 8.71 4.44
C ASN A 42 6.75 10.20 4.10
N GLY A 43 5.84 10.72 3.28
CA GLY A 43 5.85 12.10 2.84
C GLY A 43 5.17 13.04 3.84
N PRO A 44 5.51 14.33 3.84
CA PRO A 44 4.83 15.33 4.68
C PRO A 44 3.38 15.61 4.25
N SER A 45 2.94 15.15 3.07
CA SER A 45 1.59 15.34 2.54
C SER A 45 0.79 14.05 2.47
N ASP A 46 -0.53 14.13 2.67
CA ASP A 46 -1.45 13.01 2.49
C ASP A 46 -1.42 12.51 1.03
N ALA A 47 -1.39 11.20 0.83
CA ALA A 47 -1.50 10.59 -0.49
C ALA A 47 -2.97 10.40 -0.80
N GLN A 48 -3.43 10.96 -1.92
CA GLN A 48 -4.80 10.81 -2.39
C GLN A 48 -4.86 9.74 -3.49
N GLU A 49 -6.03 9.13 -3.66
CA GLU A 49 -6.31 8.16 -4.72
C GLU A 49 -5.31 6.99 -4.77
N VAL A 50 -4.86 6.52 -3.60
CA VAL A 50 -3.92 5.40 -3.51
C VAL A 50 -4.63 4.11 -3.92
N VAL A 51 -4.12 3.48 -4.98
CA VAL A 51 -4.56 2.17 -5.47
C VAL A 51 -3.39 1.20 -5.37
N VAL A 52 -3.65 0.04 -4.77
CA VAL A 52 -2.68 -1.06 -4.70
C VAL A 52 -3.16 -2.18 -5.61
N THR A 53 -2.27 -2.70 -6.45
CA THR A 53 -2.56 -3.85 -7.32
C THR A 53 -1.55 -4.95 -7.09
N ASP A 54 -2.02 -6.20 -6.97
CA ASP A 54 -1.18 -7.38 -6.82
C ASP A 54 -1.57 -8.47 -7.82
N PRO A 55 -0.75 -8.76 -8.85
CA PRO A 55 -1.01 -9.82 -9.81
C PRO A 55 -0.82 -11.20 -9.17
N ILE A 56 -1.80 -12.08 -9.37
CA ILE A 56 -1.75 -13.46 -8.90
C ILE A 56 -0.86 -14.27 -9.85
N PRO A 57 0.22 -14.90 -9.37
CA PRO A 57 1.10 -15.71 -10.21
C PRO A 57 0.34 -16.87 -10.87
N MET A 58 0.71 -17.17 -12.12
CA MET A 58 0.19 -18.36 -12.81
C MET A 58 0.45 -19.64 -11.99
N GLY A 59 -0.56 -20.51 -11.91
CA GLY A 59 -0.50 -21.73 -11.11
C GLY A 59 -0.90 -21.55 -9.64
N THR A 60 -1.34 -20.34 -9.25
CA THR A 60 -1.99 -20.08 -7.96
C THR A 60 -3.44 -19.62 -8.16
N THR A 61 -4.27 -19.84 -7.14
CA THR A 61 -5.68 -19.41 -7.14
C THR A 61 -5.89 -18.42 -6.01
N PHE A 62 -6.54 -17.30 -6.31
CA PHE A 62 -6.96 -16.34 -5.30
C PHE A 62 -8.01 -16.96 -4.37
N VAL A 63 -7.84 -16.73 -3.07
CA VAL A 63 -8.75 -17.27 -2.04
C VAL A 63 -9.56 -16.13 -1.43
N SER A 64 -8.86 -15.13 -0.90
CA SER A 64 -9.46 -13.95 -0.28
C SER A 64 -8.44 -12.83 -0.17
N ALA A 65 -8.95 -11.61 -0.03
CA ALA A 65 -8.18 -10.44 0.34
C ALA A 65 -8.93 -9.65 1.42
N ASP A 66 -8.19 -9.07 2.34
CA ASP A 66 -8.73 -8.15 3.33
C ASP A 66 -8.99 -6.77 2.71
N MET A 67 -9.58 -5.86 3.50
CA MET A 67 -9.78 -4.44 3.14
C MET A 67 -10.53 -4.22 1.81
N GLY A 68 -11.39 -5.16 1.42
CA GLY A 68 -12.22 -5.04 0.22
C GLY A 68 -11.44 -5.22 -1.09
N GLY A 69 -10.29 -5.92 -1.06
CA GLY A 69 -9.54 -6.25 -2.28
C GLY A 69 -10.40 -7.04 -3.27
N MET A 70 -10.52 -6.55 -4.50
CA MET A 70 -11.32 -7.17 -5.55
C MET A 70 -10.41 -7.84 -6.56
N LEU A 71 -10.67 -9.12 -6.85
CA LEU A 71 -9.99 -9.84 -7.92
C LEU A 71 -10.68 -9.55 -9.26
N GLU A 72 -9.94 -8.98 -10.20
CA GLU A 72 -10.37 -8.81 -11.58
C GLU A 72 -9.23 -9.21 -12.52
N ASN A 73 -9.53 -10.07 -13.50
CA ASN A 73 -8.58 -10.50 -14.53
C ASN A 73 -7.21 -11.00 -14.00
N GLY A 74 -7.22 -11.70 -12.86
CA GLY A 74 -6.00 -12.24 -12.22
C GLY A 74 -5.20 -11.23 -11.39
N ILE A 75 -5.73 -10.03 -11.16
CA ILE A 75 -5.10 -8.97 -10.36
C ILE A 75 -6.04 -8.61 -9.21
N VAL A 76 -5.51 -8.60 -7.98
CA VAL A 76 -6.24 -8.11 -6.82
C VAL A 76 -5.98 -6.62 -6.67
N THR A 77 -7.04 -5.82 -6.58
CA THR A 77 -6.97 -4.36 -6.47
C THR A 77 -7.59 -3.87 -5.17
N TRP A 78 -6.87 -3.01 -4.44
CA TRP A 78 -7.36 -2.31 -3.25
C TRP A 78 -7.39 -0.81 -3.52
N ASN A 79 -8.57 -0.21 -3.37
CA ASN A 79 -8.74 1.24 -3.36
C ASN A 79 -8.53 1.73 -1.92
N VAL A 80 -7.29 2.09 -1.59
CA VAL A 80 -6.91 2.59 -0.26
C VAL A 80 -7.45 4.02 -0.05
N GLY A 81 -7.72 4.75 -1.13
CA GLY A 81 -8.28 6.10 -1.07
C GLY A 81 -7.23 7.08 -0.55
N THR A 82 -7.39 7.56 0.68
CA THR A 82 -6.44 8.48 1.29
C THR A 82 -5.53 7.77 2.29
N SER A 83 -4.22 7.74 2.02
CA SER A 83 -3.24 7.33 3.01
C SER A 83 -2.82 8.56 3.82
N GLN A 84 -3.41 8.69 5.02
CA GLN A 84 -3.10 9.77 5.95
C GLN A 84 -1.66 9.65 6.48
N ARG A 85 -1.04 10.78 6.80
CA ARG A 85 0.23 10.81 7.54
C ARG A 85 0.24 9.83 8.72
N ALA A 86 1.37 9.20 8.99
CA ALA A 86 1.61 8.61 10.31
C ALA A 86 1.57 9.76 11.33
N ARG A 87 0.48 9.87 12.11
CA ARG A 87 0.41 10.85 13.21
C ARG A 87 1.47 10.46 14.24
N GLN A 88 2.52 11.27 14.37
CA GLN A 88 3.29 11.39 15.60
C GLN A 88 2.65 12.46 16.48
#